data_AF-A0A2V8JVF6-F1
#
_entry.id   AF-A0A2V8JVF6-F1
#
_cell.length_a   1.000
_cell.length_b   1.000
_cell.length_c   1.000
_cell.angle_alpha   90.00
_cell.angle_beta   90.00
_cell.angle_gamma   90.00
#
_symmetry.space_group_name_H-M   'P 1'
#
loop_
_entity.id
_entity.type
_entity.pdbx_description
1 polymer ?
#
loop_
_entity_poly.entity_id
_entity_poly.type
_entity_poly.pdbx_seq_one_letter_code
_entity_poly.pdbx_strand_id
1 'polypeptide(L)' 'MLRWLKSGEKFKADAGAKHQLIYLMEGKGSIQLENKDHEVSKGMGIYLGPSETATISAAAGATVKLFHLVVPQIPR' A
#
# COMPACT_ATOMS: atom_id res chain seq x y z
N MET A 1 9.33 5.31 -2.55
CA MET A 1 9.84 5.44 -1.18
C MET A 1 9.55 4.17 -0.39
N LEU A 2 10.44 3.82 0.54
CA LEU A 2 10.25 2.69 1.44
C LEU A 2 9.44 3.12 2.67
N ARG A 3 8.57 2.25 3.18
CA ARG A 3 7.73 2.48 4.35
C ARG A 3 7.74 1.25 5.24
N TRP A 4 7.72 1.47 6.56
CA TRP A 4 7.60 0.44 7.57
C TRP A 4 6.41 0.78 8.45
N LEU A 5 5.51 -0.18 8.62
CA LEU A 5 4.36 -0.07 9.49
C LEU A 5 4.56 -1.05 10.64
N LYS A 6 4.57 -0.53 11.85
CA LYS A 6 4.56 -1.32 13.08
C LYS A 6 3.13 -1.73 13.42
N SER A 7 2.99 -2.71 14.30
CA SER A 7 1.70 -3.14 14.85
C SER A 7 0.82 -1.95 15.24
N GLY A 8 -0.40 -1.89 14.69
CA GLY A 8 -1.37 -0.82 14.94
C GLY A 8 -1.23 0.41 14.03
N GLU A 9 -0.11 0.56 13.31
CA GLU A 9 0.06 1.63 12.34
C GLU A 9 -0.68 1.32 11.02
N LYS A 10 -1.14 2.39 10.37
CA LYS A 10 -1.81 2.33 9.08
C LYS A 10 -1.17 3.29 8.10
N PHE A 11 -1.13 2.90 6.84
CA PHE A 11 -0.72 3.77 5.74
C PHE A 11 -1.84 3.83 4.70
N LYS A 12 -2.36 5.04 4.50
CA LYS A 12 -3.29 5.33 3.41
C LYS A 12 -2.48 5.75 2.17
N ALA A 13 -2.53 4.94 1.13
CA ALA A 13 -2.01 5.29 -0.18
C ALA A 13 -3.01 6.17 -0.91
N ASP A 14 -2.77 7.48 -0.89
CA ASP A 14 -3.60 8.49 -1.52
C ASP A 14 -2.69 9.49 -2.22
N ALA A 15 -2.64 9.40 -3.55
CA ALA A 15 -1.82 10.28 -4.38
C ALA A 15 -2.66 11.15 -5.33
N GLY A 16 -3.96 11.31 -5.05
CA GLY A 16 -4.88 12.06 -5.90
C GLY A 16 -4.92 11.55 -7.34
N ALA A 17 -4.60 12.40 -8.30
CA ALA A 17 -4.68 12.07 -9.73
C ALA A 17 -3.49 11.25 -10.28
N LYS A 18 -2.59 10.75 -9.43
CA LYS A 18 -1.38 10.03 -9.84
C LYS A 18 -1.55 8.53 -9.74
N HIS A 19 -0.83 7.80 -10.59
CA HIS A 19 -0.71 6.36 -10.47
C HIS A 19 0.24 5.98 -9.33
N GLN A 20 -0.07 4.88 -8.65
CA GLN A 20 0.73 4.35 -7.55
C GLN A 20 1.01 2.86 -7.77
N LEU A 21 2.20 2.42 -7.38
CA LEU A 21 2.54 1.00 -7.25
C LEU A 21 3.05 0.75 -5.84
N ILE A 22 2.44 -0.20 -5.15
CA ILE A 22 2.81 -0.63 -3.81
C ILE A 22 3.24 -2.08 -3.87
N TYR A 23 4.46 -2.35 -3.42
CA TYR A 23 5.03 -3.69 -3.36
C TYR A 23 5.29 -4.08 -1.90
N LEU A 24 4.75 -5.22 -1.48
CA LEU A 24 4.95 -5.76 -0.14
C LEU A 24 6.25 -6.55 -0.10
N MET A 25 7.24 -6.01 0.58
CA MET A 25 8.56 -6.65 0.66
C MET A 25 8.62 -7.72 1.75
N GLU A 26 7.91 -7.50 2.86
CA GLU A 26 7.96 -8.35 4.04
C GLU A 26 6.78 -8.04 4.98
N GLY A 27 6.43 -9.01 5.83
CA GLY A 27 5.49 -8.84 6.92
C GLY A 27 4.15 -9.51 6.69
N LYS A 28 3.24 -9.29 7.65
CA LYS A 28 1.85 -9.74 7.64
C LYS A 28 0.93 -8.61 8.07
N GLY A 29 -0.25 -8.55 7.48
CA GLY A 29 -1.23 -7.50 7.73
C GLY A 29 -2.43 -7.62 6.81
N SER A 30 -3.13 -6.51 6.62
CA SER A 30 -4.24 -6.42 5.68
C SER A 30 -4.13 -5.17 4.81
N ILE A 31 -4.76 -5.24 3.65
CA ILE A 31 -5.04 -4.09 2.82
C ILE A 31 -6.54 -3.98 2.59
N GLN A 32 -7.08 -2.80 2.86
CA GLN A 32 -8.43 -2.43 2.49
C GLN A 32 -8.39 -1.74 1.12
N LEU A 33 -9.01 -2.38 0.12
CA LEU A 33 -9.12 -1.91 -1.26
C LEU A 33 -10.57 -2.11 -1.71
N GLU A 34 -11.21 -1.08 -2.27
CA GLU A 34 -12.61 -1.16 -2.74
C GLU A 34 -13.61 -1.73 -1.71
N ASN A 35 -13.47 -1.33 -0.44
CA ASN A 35 -14.27 -1.86 0.69
C ASN A 35 -14.11 -3.36 0.97
N LYS A 36 -13.06 -3.99 0.44
CA LYS A 36 -12.69 -5.37 0.73
C LYS A 36 -11.36 -5.41 1.44
N ASP A 37 -11.26 -6.30 2.42
CA ASP A 37 -10.01 -6.59 3.09
C ASP A 37 -9.34 -7.79 2.42
N HIS A 38 -8.05 -7.63 2.13
CA HIS A 38 -7.19 -8.67 1.60
C HIS A 38 -6.02 -8.88 2.54
N GLU A 39 -5.64 -10.13 2.80
CA GLU A 39 -4.40 -10.41 3.51
C GLU A 39 -3.20 -9.99 2.67
N VAL A 40 -2.24 -9.33 3.31
CA VAL A 40 -0.98 -8.99 2.63
C VAL A 40 0.05 -10.08 2.85
N SER A 41 0.71 -10.47 1.76
CA SER A 41 1.81 -11.44 1.77
C SER A 41 3.04 -10.88 1.06
N LYS A 42 4.22 -11.38 1.45
CA LYS A 42 5.48 -11.03 0.79
C LYS A 42 5.38 -11.28 -0.72
N GLY A 43 5.79 -10.29 -1.50
CA GLY A 43 5.77 -10.34 -2.97
C GLY A 43 4.49 -9.81 -3.59
N MET A 44 3.45 -9.51 -2.81
CA MET A 44 2.22 -8.95 -3.33
C MET A 44 2.43 -7.53 -3.87
N GLY A 45 1.91 -7.28 -5.06
CA GLY A 45 1.95 -5.98 -5.74
C GLY A 45 0.55 -5.43 -5.96
N ILE A 46 0.39 -4.13 -5.78
CA ILE A 46 -0.90 -3.44 -5.87
C ILE A 46 -0.70 -2.19 -6.69
N TYR A 47 -1.42 -2.12 -7.78
CA TYR A 47 -1.50 -0.94 -8.62
C TYR A 47 -2.76 -0.15 -8.26
N LEU A 48 -2.61 1.16 -8.10
CA LEU A 48 -3.72 2.08 -7.90
C LEU A 48 -3.67 3.12 -9.03
N GLY A 49 -4.78 3.24 -9.74
CA GLY A 49 -5.04 4.30 -10.69
C GLY A 49 -5.32 5.65 -10.02
N PRO A 50 -5.56 6.70 -10.81
CA PRO A 50 -5.96 8.01 -10.31
C PRO A 50 -7.22 7.88 -9.46
N SER A 51 -7.22 8.56 -8.31
CA SER A 51 -8.30 8.57 -7.30
C SER A 51 -8.55 7.25 -6.58
N GLU A 52 -7.90 6.15 -6.97
CA GLU A 52 -7.94 4.91 -6.21
C GLU A 52 -7.08 5.03 -4.95
N THR A 53 -7.58 4.48 -3.85
CA THR A 53 -6.87 4.49 -2.57
C THR A 53 -6.88 3.11 -1.96
N ALA A 54 -5.87 2.85 -1.13
CA ALA A 54 -5.83 1.65 -0.32
C ALA A 54 -5.27 1.96 1.06
N THR A 55 -5.76 1.25 2.07
CA THR A 55 -5.24 1.38 3.45
C THR A 55 -4.55 0.09 3.85
N ILE A 56 -3.24 0.17 4.10
CA ILE A 56 -2.43 -0.96 4.54
C ILE A 56 -2.25 -0.86 6.05
N SER A 57 -2.46 -1.98 6.76
CA SER A 57 -2.28 -2.08 8.20
C SER A 57 -1.36 -3.27 8.53
N ALA A 58 -0.46 -3.10 9.50
CA ALA A 58 0.30 -4.24 10.03
C ALA A 58 -0.56 -5.06 10.99
N ALA A 59 -0.41 -6.38 10.96
CA ALA A 59 -1.04 -7.27 11.94
C ALA A 59 -0.49 -7.01 13.35
N ALA A 60 -1.23 -7.45 14.37
CA ALA A 60 -0.80 -7.34 15.76
C ALA A 60 0.55 -8.04 15.98
N GLY A 61 1.50 -7.33 16.58
CA GLY A 61 2.87 -7.83 16.82
C GLY A 61 3.74 -7.97 15.56
N ALA A 62 3.25 -7.57 14.38
CA ALA A 62 3.99 -7.65 13.13
C ALA A 62 4.56 -6.29 12.70
N THR A 63 5.51 -6.33 11.76
CA THR A 63 5.94 -5.17 10.97
C THR A 63 5.70 -5.49 9.50
N VAL A 64 5.20 -4.52 8.74
CA VAL A 64 5.03 -4.62 7.28
C VAL A 64 5.98 -3.64 6.60
N LYS A 65 6.78 -4.14 5.65
CA LYS A 65 7.69 -3.34 4.84
C LYS A 65 7.15 -3.21 3.42
N LEU A 66 7.04 -1.96 2.96
CA LEU A 66 6.44 -1.60 1.68
C LEU A 66 7.41 -0.79 0.84
N PHE A 67 7.40 -1.01 -0.47
CA PHE A 67 7.96 -0.09 -1.44
C PHE A 67 6.83 0.58 -2.22
N HIS A 68 6.71 1.90 -2.09
CA HIS A 68 5.63 2.69 -2.69
C HIS A 68 6.21 3.65 -3.73
N LEU A 69 5.86 3.45 -5.00
CA LEU A 69 6.15 4.34 -6.13
C LEU A 69 4.92 5.17 -6.45
N VAL A 70 5.11 6.48 -6.64
CA VAL A 70 4.09 7.39 -7.19
C VAL A 70 4.62 7.88 -8.51
N VAL A 71 3.90 7.63 -9.58
CA VAL A 71 4.32 8.01 -10.94
C VAL A 71 3.76 9.41 -11.24
N PRO A 72 4.62 10.37 -11.63
CA PRO A 72 4.12 11.68 -12.08
C PRO A 72 3.28 11.51 -13.34
N GLN A 73 2.25 12.35 -13.50
CA GLN A 73 1.50 12.37 -14.76
C GLN A 73 2.44 12.82 -15.88
N ILE A 74 2.47 12.07 -16.99
CA ILE A 74 3.16 12.48 -18.20
C ILE A 74 2.22 13.46 -18.92
N PRO A 75 2.62 14.72 -19.14
CA PRO A 75 1.83 15.64 -19.97
C PRO A 75 1.62 15.02 -21.35
N ARG A 76 0.38 15.06 -21.84
CA ARG A 76 0.08 14.69 -23.23
C ARG A 76 0.52 15.80 -24.18
#